data_AF-A0A5N6NKS5-F1
#
_entry.id   AF-A0A5N6NKS5-F1
#
_cell.length_a   1.000
_cell.length_b   1.000
_cell.length_c   1.000
_cell.angle_alpha   90.00
_cell.angle_beta   90.00
_cell.angle_gamma   90.00
#
_symmetry.space_group_name_H-M   'P 1'
#
loop_
_entity.id
_entity.type
_entity.pdbx_description
1 polymer ?
#
loop_
_entity_poly.entity_id
_entity_poly.type
_entity_poly.pdbx_seq_one_letter_code
_entity_poly.pdbx_strand_id
1 'polypeptide(L)'
;MESLKKDSKAKFWAGNYDDSPKGMEFCTQRSKETYEAYSMYMEEKYGEDETQHAVGDLNLWERSQGEKRCLFGIGSSDRNFILIGTPSSSVGSTPSQAAFEQSKQEVRELRSRIVELQSQFDTQKEQMREAMREEISEEREKIKEHMRTEMQLQMAQIMKQMGIHGNHPRLSSLYVFVVELGCLLAT
;
A
#
# COMPACT_ATOMS: atom_id res chain seq x y z
N MET A 1 -4.29 12.45 -33.03
CA MET A 1 -4.01 13.86 -32.67
C MET A 1 -2.74 14.00 -31.80
N GLU A 2 -1.67 13.28 -32.15
CA GLU A 2 -0.45 13.14 -31.30
C GLU A 2 0.77 13.86 -31.88
N SER A 3 0.59 14.56 -33.01
CA SER A 3 1.66 15.14 -33.81
C SER A 3 1.70 16.67 -33.81
N LEU A 4 1.00 17.32 -32.89
CA LEU A 4 1.16 18.76 -32.64
C LEU A 4 2.25 18.96 -31.61
N LYS A 5 3.08 20.01 -31.80
CA LYS A 5 4.02 20.42 -30.74
C LYS A 5 3.27 20.73 -29.45
N LYS A 6 3.94 20.53 -28.31
CA LYS A 6 3.36 20.63 -26.96
C LYS A 6 2.57 21.94 -26.76
N ASP A 7 3.10 23.05 -27.26
CA ASP A 7 2.48 24.37 -27.10
C ASP A 7 1.23 24.55 -27.98
N SER A 8 1.23 23.96 -29.17
CA SER A 8 0.07 23.96 -30.08
C SER A 8 -1.04 23.02 -29.58
N LYS A 9 -0.66 21.88 -28.97
CA LYS A 9 -1.61 20.95 -28.33
C LYS A 9 -2.31 21.63 -27.15
N ALA A 10 -1.58 22.39 -26.34
CA ALA A 10 -2.16 23.13 -25.21
C ALA A 10 -3.18 24.18 -25.66
N LYS A 11 -2.92 24.90 -26.76
CA LYS A 11 -3.87 25.87 -27.32
C LYS A 11 -5.12 25.23 -27.90
N PHE A 12 -4.98 24.08 -28.56
CA PHE A 12 -6.11 23.31 -29.09
C PHE A 12 -7.08 22.87 -27.98
N TRP A 13 -6.58 22.30 -26.88
CA TRP A 13 -7.43 21.90 -25.75
C TRP A 13 -8.01 23.08 -24.96
N ALA A 14 -7.41 24.26 -25.04
CA ALA A 14 -7.85 25.46 -24.34
C ALA A 14 -8.98 26.22 -25.07
N GLY A 15 -9.42 25.77 -26.26
CA GLY A 15 -10.51 26.41 -27.01
C GLY A 15 -10.22 27.81 -27.57
N ASN A 16 -8.96 28.26 -27.49
CA ASN A 16 -8.48 29.54 -28.04
C ASN A 16 -7.78 29.30 -29.38
N TYR A 17 -8.46 28.66 -30.34
CA TYR A 17 -7.90 28.37 -31.65
C TYR A 17 -8.41 29.37 -32.70
N ASP A 18 -7.48 29.89 -33.50
CA ASP A 18 -7.75 30.58 -34.75
C ASP A 18 -7.65 29.50 -35.84
N ASP A 19 -8.74 29.18 -36.53
CA ASP A 19 -8.86 28.07 -37.52
C ASP A 19 -7.96 28.24 -38.75
N SER A 20 -7.00 29.17 -38.71
CA SER A 20 -6.01 29.32 -39.76
C SER A 20 -4.97 28.18 -39.73
N PRO A 21 -4.83 27.37 -40.82
CA PRO A 21 -3.84 26.30 -40.92
C PRO A 21 -2.38 26.78 -40.85
N LYS A 22 -2.13 28.10 -40.85
CA LYS A 22 -0.81 28.71 -40.67
C LYS A 22 -0.28 28.64 -39.23
N GLY A 23 -1.13 28.41 -38.22
CA GLY A 23 -0.72 28.33 -36.81
C GLY A 23 -0.32 26.93 -36.32
N MET A 24 -0.55 25.89 -37.15
CA MET A 24 -0.33 24.49 -36.80
C MET A 24 1.12 24.07 -37.05
N GLU A 25 1.95 24.08 -35.99
CA GLU A 25 3.26 23.42 -36.06
C GLU A 25 3.15 21.91 -35.82
N PHE A 26 3.19 21.15 -36.91
CA PHE A 26 3.25 19.70 -36.89
C PHE A 26 4.65 19.18 -36.56
N CYS A 27 4.72 18.10 -35.80
CA CYS A 27 5.97 17.42 -35.45
C CYS A 27 6.64 16.75 -36.66
N THR A 28 5.87 16.38 -37.69
CA THR A 28 6.40 15.74 -38.91
C THR A 28 5.67 16.23 -40.16
N GLN A 29 6.38 16.22 -41.29
CA GLN A 29 5.79 16.54 -42.61
C GLN A 29 4.64 15.57 -42.95
N ARG A 30 4.79 14.27 -42.65
CA ARG A 30 3.74 13.25 -42.83
C ARG A 30 2.45 13.61 -42.09
N SER A 31 2.55 14.06 -40.82
CA SER A 31 1.35 14.43 -40.07
C SER A 31 0.63 15.65 -40.61
N LYS A 32 1.37 16.58 -41.23
CA LYS A 32 0.79 17.75 -41.88
C LYS A 32 -0.02 17.33 -43.11
N GLU A 33 0.60 16.54 -43.99
CA GLU A 33 -0.03 16.03 -45.21
C GLU A 33 -1.30 15.22 -44.91
N THR A 34 -1.29 14.41 -43.86
CA THR A 34 -2.50 13.64 -43.50
C THR A 34 -3.60 14.52 -42.95
N TYR A 35 -3.27 15.54 -42.16
CA TYR A 35 -4.28 16.48 -41.65
C TYR A 35 -4.88 17.32 -42.77
N GLU A 36 -4.07 17.78 -43.72
CA GLU A 36 -4.53 18.50 -44.92
C GLU A 36 -5.45 17.60 -45.78
N ALA A 37 -5.06 16.34 -46.00
CA ALA A 37 -5.89 15.38 -46.73
C ALA A 37 -7.22 15.08 -46.00
N TYR A 38 -7.18 14.93 -44.68
CA TYR A 38 -8.40 14.74 -43.87
C TYR A 38 -9.33 15.94 -43.99
N SER A 39 -8.80 17.16 -43.85
CA SER A 39 -9.57 18.41 -43.93
C SER A 39 -10.23 18.56 -45.30
N MET A 40 -9.48 18.29 -46.38
CA MET A 40 -10.02 18.28 -47.75
C MET A 40 -11.15 17.25 -47.91
N TYR A 41 -11.03 16.06 -47.34
CA TYR A 41 -12.11 15.06 -47.40
C TYR A 41 -13.33 15.42 -46.53
N MET A 42 -13.13 16.15 -45.44
CA MET A 42 -14.22 16.66 -44.61
C MET A 42 -15.02 17.72 -45.37
N GLU A 43 -14.34 18.65 -46.04
CA GLU A 43 -14.96 19.64 -46.94
C GLU A 43 -15.67 18.97 -48.13
N GLU A 44 -15.07 17.93 -48.74
CA GLU A 44 -15.69 17.20 -49.85
C GLU A 44 -17.00 16.50 -49.43
N LYS A 45 -17.04 15.92 -48.22
CA LYS A 45 -18.19 15.12 -47.75
C LYS A 45 -19.28 15.96 -47.09
N TYR A 46 -18.89 16.94 -46.28
CA TYR A 46 -19.81 17.72 -45.44
C TYR A 46 -19.98 19.17 -45.91
N GLY A 47 -19.21 19.61 -46.90
CA GLY A 47 -19.21 20.98 -47.41
C GLY A 47 -18.27 21.90 -46.61
N GLU A 48 -18.19 23.16 -47.05
CA GLU A 48 -17.37 24.21 -46.40
C GLU A 48 -17.88 24.60 -44.99
N ASP A 49 -19.12 24.22 -44.65
CA ASP A 49 -19.69 24.50 -43.33
C ASP A 49 -19.16 23.50 -42.29
N GLU A 50 -18.17 23.94 -41.53
CA GLU A 50 -17.55 23.18 -40.43
C GLU A 50 -18.55 22.74 -39.35
N THR A 51 -19.70 23.41 -39.21
CA THR A 51 -20.72 22.99 -38.22
C THR A 51 -21.45 21.70 -38.62
N GLN A 52 -21.38 21.33 -39.90
CA GLN A 52 -21.93 20.08 -40.43
C GLN A 52 -20.93 18.93 -40.36
N HIS A 53 -19.68 19.20 -39.99
CA HIS A 53 -18.63 18.21 -39.94
C HIS A 53 -18.87 17.27 -38.76
N ALA A 54 -19.08 15.99 -39.04
CA ALA A 54 -19.16 14.98 -38.01
C ALA A 54 -17.81 14.91 -37.26
N VAL A 55 -17.84 15.11 -35.93
CA VAL A 55 -16.64 15.05 -35.10
C VAL A 55 -16.00 13.66 -35.21
N GLY A 56 -14.79 13.60 -35.76
CA GLY A 56 -13.97 12.38 -35.78
C GLY A 56 -14.46 11.30 -36.74
N ASP A 57 -14.83 11.64 -37.98
CA ASP A 57 -15.16 10.63 -39.01
C ASP A 57 -13.97 9.67 -39.27
N LEU A 58 -14.07 8.48 -38.67
CA LEU A 58 -13.09 7.39 -38.74
C LEU A 58 -12.75 6.98 -40.18
N ASN A 59 -13.75 6.93 -41.06
CA ASN A 59 -13.56 6.44 -42.43
C ASN A 59 -12.75 7.45 -43.25
N LEU A 60 -13.00 8.74 -43.05
CA LEU A 60 -12.23 9.80 -43.68
C LEU A 60 -10.81 9.89 -43.11
N TRP A 61 -10.66 9.70 -41.80
CA TRP A 61 -9.35 9.65 -41.17
C TRP A 61 -8.51 8.46 -41.70
N GLU A 62 -9.10 7.28 -41.84
CA GLU A 62 -8.41 6.12 -42.43
C GLU A 62 -8.03 6.35 -43.88
N ARG A 63 -8.94 6.93 -44.69
CA ARG A 63 -8.67 7.28 -46.08
C ARG A 63 -7.52 8.29 -46.22
N SER A 64 -7.41 9.24 -45.30
CA SER A 64 -6.33 10.25 -45.31
C SER A 64 -4.93 9.66 -45.08
N GLN A 65 -4.83 8.46 -44.49
CA GLN A 65 -3.57 7.78 -44.16
C GLN A 65 -3.10 6.81 -45.26
N GLY A 66 -3.95 6.53 -46.26
CA GLY A 66 -3.72 5.54 -47.33
C GLY A 66 -3.89 4.09 -46.89
N GLU A 67 -3.60 3.12 -47.79
CA GLU A 67 -3.70 1.66 -47.53
C GLU A 67 -2.58 1.14 -46.60
N LYS A 68 -2.44 1.69 -45.41
CA LYS A 68 -1.43 1.25 -44.43
C LYS A 68 -2.10 0.58 -43.24
N ARG A 69 -1.64 -0.63 -42.90
CA ARG A 69 -2.14 -1.45 -41.77
C ARG A 69 -2.09 -0.75 -40.42
N CYS A 70 -1.26 0.27 -40.24
CA CYS A 70 -1.11 0.99 -38.99
C CYS A 70 -1.40 2.48 -39.21
N LEU A 71 -2.45 2.98 -38.55
CA LEU A 71 -2.83 4.39 -38.56
C LEU A 71 -1.79 5.21 -37.79
N PHE A 72 -1.31 6.30 -38.40
CA PHE A 72 -0.35 7.19 -37.75
C PHE A 72 -1.00 7.93 -36.57
N GLY A 73 -0.37 7.89 -35.40
CA GLY A 73 -0.87 8.56 -34.18
C GLY A 73 -1.99 7.84 -33.44
N ILE A 74 -2.20 6.55 -33.75
CA ILE A 74 -2.99 5.61 -32.94
C ILE A 74 -1.99 4.53 -32.52
N GLY A 75 -1.53 4.58 -31.27
CA GLY A 75 -0.67 3.54 -30.70
C GLY A 75 -1.38 2.18 -30.61
N SER A 76 -0.96 1.31 -29.70
CA SER A 76 -1.72 0.08 -29.37
C SER A 76 -3.08 0.37 -28.71
N SER A 77 -3.42 1.63 -28.51
CA SER A 77 -4.69 2.10 -27.96
C SER A 77 -5.84 1.88 -28.94
N ASP A 78 -7.02 1.69 -28.37
CA ASP A 78 -8.27 1.51 -29.10
C ASP A 78 -8.54 2.68 -30.07
N ARG A 79 -8.77 2.34 -31.34
CA ARG A 79 -9.02 3.28 -32.44
C ARG A 79 -10.19 4.22 -32.14
N ASN A 80 -11.29 3.71 -31.57
CA ASN A 80 -12.47 4.53 -31.29
C ASN A 80 -12.23 5.45 -30.08
N PHE A 81 -11.43 4.99 -29.12
CA PHE A 81 -11.06 5.80 -27.97
C PHE A 81 -10.23 7.02 -28.37
N ILE A 82 -9.25 6.84 -29.29
CA ILE A 82 -8.38 7.93 -29.71
C ILE A 82 -9.11 8.95 -30.62
N LEU A 83 -10.08 8.53 -31.43
CA LEU A 83 -10.70 9.38 -32.44
C LEU A 83 -12.02 10.02 -32.00
N ILE A 84 -12.85 9.30 -31.24
CA ILE A 84 -14.20 9.75 -30.86
C ILE A 84 -14.31 9.88 -29.32
N GLY A 85 -13.28 9.49 -28.58
CA GLY A 85 -13.33 9.42 -27.11
C GLY A 85 -14.28 8.34 -26.58
N THR A 86 -14.84 7.51 -27.47
CA THR A 86 -15.67 6.38 -27.10
C THR A 86 -14.80 5.13 -26.99
N PRO A 87 -14.68 4.51 -25.81
CA PRO A 87 -14.02 3.21 -25.73
C PRO A 87 -14.79 2.24 -26.61
N SER A 88 -14.13 1.53 -27.53
CA SER A 88 -14.79 0.38 -28.13
C SER A 88 -15.06 -0.59 -27.01
N SER A 89 -16.26 -1.16 -27.00
CA SER A 89 -16.49 -2.43 -26.33
C SER A 89 -15.74 -3.51 -27.12
N SER A 90 -14.40 -3.47 -27.08
CA SER A 90 -13.59 -4.62 -27.39
C SER A 90 -13.82 -5.57 -26.24
N VAL A 91 -14.44 -6.70 -26.54
CA VAL A 91 -14.44 -7.87 -25.68
C VAL A 91 -12.96 -8.23 -25.50
N GLY A 92 -12.34 -7.63 -24.49
CA GLY A 92 -10.96 -7.91 -24.12
C GLY A 92 -10.86 -9.41 -23.96
N SER A 93 -9.90 -10.02 -24.66
CA SER A 93 -9.72 -11.46 -24.78
C SER A 93 -10.14 -12.15 -23.51
N THR A 94 -11.31 -12.80 -23.53
CA THR A 94 -11.86 -13.46 -22.36
C THR A 94 -10.78 -14.41 -21.85
N PRO A 95 -10.23 -14.21 -20.65
CA PRO A 95 -9.30 -15.17 -20.08
C PRO A 95 -9.98 -16.52 -20.16
N SER A 96 -9.26 -17.56 -20.61
CA SER A 96 -9.88 -18.89 -20.67
C SER A 96 -10.48 -19.20 -19.29
N GLN A 97 -11.63 -19.85 -19.26
CA GLN A 97 -12.31 -20.17 -17.99
C GLN A 97 -11.38 -20.88 -17.00
N ALA A 98 -10.42 -21.66 -17.53
CA ALA A 98 -9.34 -22.29 -16.76
C ALA A 98 -8.40 -21.28 -16.09
N ALA A 99 -7.96 -20.22 -16.79
CA ALA A 99 -7.10 -19.18 -16.23
C ALA A 99 -7.81 -18.38 -15.13
N PHE A 100 -9.11 -18.14 -15.28
CA PHE A 100 -9.91 -17.46 -14.26
C PHE A 100 -10.10 -18.31 -12.99
N GLU A 101 -10.39 -19.61 -13.14
CA GLU A 101 -10.51 -20.52 -12.00
C GLU A 101 -9.17 -20.75 -11.30
N GLN A 102 -8.06 -20.82 -12.05
CA GLN A 102 -6.72 -20.87 -11.46
C GLN A 102 -6.42 -19.62 -10.63
N SER A 103 -6.70 -18.43 -11.16
CA SER A 103 -6.51 -17.17 -10.44
C SER A 103 -7.33 -17.10 -9.15
N LYS A 104 -8.59 -17.58 -9.17
CA LYS A 104 -9.40 -17.69 -7.95
C LYS A 104 -8.79 -18.62 -6.91
N GLN A 105 -8.22 -19.74 -7.35
CA GLN A 105 -7.58 -20.70 -6.46
C GLN A 105 -6.34 -20.09 -5.80
N GLU A 106 -5.48 -19.42 -6.57
CA GLU A 106 -4.30 -18.72 -6.05
C GLU A 106 -4.68 -17.64 -5.03
N VAL A 107 -5.74 -16.87 -5.29
CA VAL A 107 -6.24 -15.87 -4.34
C VAL A 107 -6.73 -16.52 -3.04
N ARG A 108 -7.39 -17.69 -3.11
CA ARG A 108 -7.81 -18.43 -1.90
C ARG A 108 -6.60 -18.90 -1.09
N GLU A 109 -5.59 -19.45 -1.76
CA GLU A 109 -4.38 -19.93 -1.10
C GLU A 109 -3.58 -18.80 -0.45
N LEU A 110 -3.43 -17.67 -1.16
CA LEU A 110 -2.77 -16.48 -0.62
C LEU A 110 -3.51 -15.94 0.61
N ARG A 111 -4.84 -15.88 0.56
CA ARG A 111 -5.65 -15.49 1.73
C ARG A 111 -5.43 -16.43 2.91
N SER A 112 -5.37 -17.75 2.64
CA SER A 112 -5.11 -18.73 3.69
C SER A 112 -3.73 -18.53 4.33
N ARG A 113 -2.68 -18.29 3.53
CA ARG A 113 -1.32 -18.03 4.03
C ARG A 113 -1.24 -16.74 4.86
N ILE A 114 -1.96 -15.69 4.47
CA ILE A 114 -1.99 -14.45 5.25
C ILE A 114 -2.59 -14.69 6.64
N VAL A 115 -3.69 -15.45 6.73
CA VAL A 115 -4.32 -15.79 8.01
C VAL A 115 -3.38 -16.63 8.88
N GLU A 116 -2.69 -17.59 8.28
CA GLU A 116 -1.71 -18.42 8.99
C GLU A 116 -0.54 -17.59 9.53
N LEU A 117 0.04 -16.71 8.71
CA LEU A 117 1.13 -15.82 9.12
C LEU A 117 0.69 -14.84 10.21
N GLN A 118 -0.52 -14.29 10.13
CA GLN A 118 -1.08 -13.45 11.19
C GLN A 118 -1.21 -14.22 12.49
N SER A 119 -1.75 -15.45 12.45
CA SER A 119 -1.86 -16.32 13.62
C SER A 119 -0.50 -16.63 14.26
N GLN A 120 0.52 -16.93 13.44
CA GLN A 120 1.89 -17.15 13.93
C GLN A 120 2.47 -15.89 14.58
N PHE A 121 2.27 -14.73 13.96
CA PHE A 121 2.75 -13.45 14.51
C PHE A 121 2.07 -13.12 15.84
N ASP A 122 0.76 -13.31 15.93
CA ASP A 122 0.02 -13.09 17.17
C ASP A 122 0.47 -14.06 18.28
N THR A 123 0.73 -15.32 17.93
CA THR A 123 1.28 -16.32 18.86
C THR A 123 2.68 -15.91 19.35
N GLN A 124 3.58 -15.53 18.46
CA GLN A 124 4.94 -15.08 18.84
C GLN A 124 4.90 -13.82 19.71
N LYS A 125 4.00 -12.90 19.39
CA LYS A 125 3.82 -11.66 20.16
C LYS A 125 3.33 -11.96 21.57
N GLU A 126 2.41 -12.89 21.76
CA GLU A 126 1.93 -13.26 23.10
C GLU A 126 3.02 -14.02 23.88
N GLN A 127 3.75 -14.93 23.23
CA GLN A 127 4.91 -15.60 23.84
C GLN A 127 5.96 -14.59 24.33
N MET A 128 6.25 -13.55 23.55
CA MET A 128 7.18 -12.50 23.96
C MET A 128 6.64 -11.67 25.15
N ARG A 129 5.33 -11.37 25.19
CA ARG A 129 4.73 -10.71 26.35
C ARG A 129 4.78 -11.57 27.60
N GLU A 130 4.57 -12.87 27.46
CA GLU A 130 4.62 -13.82 28.56
C GLU A 130 6.05 -13.97 29.11
N ALA A 131 7.04 -14.17 28.23
CA ALA A 131 8.45 -14.21 28.62
C ALA A 131 8.89 -12.94 29.36
N MET A 132 8.47 -11.76 28.89
CA MET A 132 8.77 -10.50 29.58
C MET A 132 8.08 -10.40 30.96
N ARG A 133 6.87 -10.95 31.12
CA ARG A 133 6.19 -11.02 32.41
C ARG A 133 6.90 -11.97 33.38
N GLU A 134 7.36 -13.12 32.89
CA GLU A 134 8.15 -14.08 33.68
C GLU A 134 9.47 -13.45 34.14
N GLU A 135 10.20 -12.78 33.24
CA GLU A 135 11.45 -12.10 33.59
C GLU A 135 11.25 -11.05 34.70
N ILE A 136 10.23 -10.21 34.58
CA ILE A 136 9.88 -9.23 35.63
C ILE A 136 9.53 -9.93 36.96
N SER A 137 8.83 -11.07 36.89
CA SER A 137 8.49 -11.84 38.09
C SER A 137 9.74 -12.43 38.75
N GLU A 138 10.66 -12.98 37.97
CA GLU A 138 11.94 -13.50 38.47
C GLU A 138 12.81 -12.41 39.10
N GLU A 139 12.90 -11.24 38.47
CA GLU A 139 13.63 -10.10 39.03
C GLU A 139 13.03 -9.65 40.36
N ARG A 140 11.70 -9.59 40.45
CA ARG A 140 11.00 -9.25 41.71
C ARG A 140 11.31 -10.26 42.82
N GLU A 141 11.33 -11.55 42.52
CA GLU A 141 11.69 -12.57 43.50
C GLU A 141 13.16 -12.49 43.92
N LYS A 142 14.09 -12.23 42.97
CA LYS A 142 15.49 -11.96 43.30
C LYS A 142 15.65 -10.76 44.21
N ILE A 143 14.91 -9.67 43.97
CA ILE A 143 14.92 -8.47 44.82
C ILE A 143 14.39 -8.81 46.22
N LYS A 144 13.28 -9.55 46.33
CA LYS A 144 12.73 -9.97 47.63
C LYS A 144 13.73 -10.81 48.42
N GLU A 145 14.38 -11.78 47.76
CA GLU A 145 15.36 -12.64 48.43
C GLU A 145 16.62 -11.85 48.82
N HIS A 146 17.06 -10.92 47.98
CA HIS A 146 18.16 -10.02 48.31
C HIS A 146 17.84 -9.19 49.56
N MET A 147 16.65 -8.57 49.61
CA MET A 147 16.20 -7.80 50.78
C MET A 147 16.09 -8.67 52.05
N ARG A 148 15.61 -9.92 51.90
CA ARG A 148 15.51 -10.87 53.02
C ARG A 148 16.89 -11.20 53.58
N THR A 149 17.87 -11.50 52.73
CA THR A 149 19.24 -11.84 53.16
C THR A 149 19.94 -10.63 53.80
N GLU A 150 19.75 -9.43 53.25
CA GLU A 150 20.27 -8.19 53.83
C GLU A 150 19.67 -7.93 55.21
N MET A 151 18.35 -8.07 55.37
CA MET A 151 17.67 -7.90 56.66
C MET A 151 18.16 -8.93 57.69
N GLN A 152 18.34 -10.19 57.29
CA GLN A 152 18.90 -11.22 58.16
C GLN A 152 20.32 -10.87 58.63
N LEU A 153 21.16 -10.33 57.73
CA LEU A 153 22.51 -9.91 58.08
C LEU A 153 22.49 -8.73 59.05
N GLN A 154 21.65 -7.73 58.82
CA GLN A 154 21.48 -6.59 59.73
C GLN A 154 21.01 -7.05 61.12
N MET A 155 20.03 -7.97 61.19
CA MET A 155 19.58 -8.55 62.46
C MET A 155 20.69 -9.31 63.19
N ALA A 156 21.48 -10.12 62.49
CA ALA A 156 22.61 -10.83 63.06
C ALA A 156 23.68 -9.86 63.61
N GLN A 157 23.93 -8.76 62.90
CA GLN A 157 24.86 -7.72 63.33
C GLN A 157 24.37 -6.99 64.59
N ILE A 158 23.07 -6.67 64.66
CA ILE A 158 22.43 -6.07 65.84
C ILE A 158 22.51 -7.04 67.04
N MET A 159 22.18 -8.31 66.85
CA MET A 159 22.28 -9.36 67.89
C MET A 159 23.71 -9.49 68.43
N LYS A 160 24.71 -9.39 67.55
CA LYS A 160 26.13 -9.40 67.92
C LYS A 160 26.53 -8.15 68.71
N GLN A 161 26.06 -6.95 68.32
CA GLN A 161 26.32 -5.71 69.07
C GLN A 161 25.63 -5.69 70.45
N MET A 162 24.43 -6.26 70.56
CA MET A 162 23.69 -6.34 71.83
C MET A 162 24.23 -7.41 72.79
N GLY A 163 25.29 -8.15 72.42
CA GLY A 163 25.97 -9.08 73.33
C GLY A 163 25.10 -10.24 73.81
N ILE A 164 24.06 -10.63 73.07
CA ILE A 164 23.21 -11.79 73.39
C ILE A 164 23.99 -13.07 73.05
N HIS A 165 24.95 -13.39 73.90
CA HIS A 165 25.58 -14.69 73.96
C HIS A 165 24.50 -15.67 74.44
N GLY A 166 24.17 -16.64 73.59
CA GLY A 166 23.08 -17.58 73.80
C GLY A 166 23.15 -18.22 75.18
N ASN A 167 22.24 -17.82 76.07
CA ASN A 167 21.72 -18.58 77.21
C ASN A 167 20.69 -17.72 77.97
N HIS A 168 19.50 -17.53 77.39
CA HIS A 168 18.34 -17.20 78.22
C HIS A 168 17.04 -17.78 77.64
N PRO A 169 16.39 -18.74 78.32
CA PRO A 169 15.28 -19.55 77.78
C PRO A 169 13.95 -18.78 77.63
N ARG A 170 13.94 -17.46 77.81
CA ARG A 170 12.73 -16.63 77.67
C ARG A 170 12.63 -15.89 76.33
N LEU A 171 13.68 -15.91 75.51
CA LEU A 171 13.72 -15.17 74.23
C LEU A 171 13.39 -16.03 73.00
N SER A 172 13.43 -17.36 73.13
CA SER A 172 12.92 -18.28 72.10
C SER A 172 11.42 -18.06 71.83
N SER A 173 10.65 -17.66 72.84
CA SER A 173 9.23 -17.32 72.70
C SER A 173 8.99 -15.97 71.99
N LEU A 174 9.94 -15.02 72.08
CA LEU A 174 9.83 -13.73 71.39
C LEU A 174 10.19 -13.86 69.90
N TYR A 175 11.14 -14.75 69.59
CA TYR A 175 11.55 -15.04 68.20
C TYR A 175 10.39 -15.64 67.39
N VAL A 176 9.62 -16.57 67.95
CA VAL A 176 8.43 -17.13 67.29
C VAL A 176 7.35 -16.05 67.11
N PHE A 177 7.11 -15.23 68.13
CA PHE A 177 6.06 -14.21 68.11
C PHE A 177 6.34 -13.07 67.10
N VAL A 178 7.60 -12.63 66.95
CA VAL A 178 7.97 -11.56 66.01
C VAL A 178 8.03 -12.08 64.58
N VAL A 179 8.46 -13.32 64.36
CA VAL A 179 8.45 -13.96 63.03
C VAL A 179 7.01 -14.19 62.54
N GLU A 180 6.08 -14.62 63.43
CA GLU A 180 4.65 -14.74 63.08
C GLU A 180 3.98 -13.39 62.77
N LEU A 181 4.27 -12.34 63.54
CA LEU A 181 3.73 -10.99 63.29
C LEU A 181 4.28 -10.36 62.00
N GLY A 182 5.54 -10.64 61.65
CA GLY A 182 6.16 -10.18 60.41
C GLY A 182 5.55 -10.82 59.16
N CYS A 183 5.11 -12.08 59.25
CA CYS A 183 4.43 -12.77 58.14
C CYS A 183 2.98 -12.30 57.95
N LEU A 184 2.26 -11.92 59.02
CA LEU A 184 0.85 -11.49 58.91
C LEU A 184 0.67 -10.10 58.28
N LEU A 185 1.67 -9.22 58.37
CA LEU A 185 1.64 -7.87 57.81
C LEU A 185 2.06 -7.78 56.33
N ALA A 186 2.42 -8.92 55.73
CA ALA A 186 2.89 -9.01 54.34
C ALA A 186 1.88 -9.67 53.37
N THR A 187 0.63 -9.86 53.80
CA THR A 187 -0.50 -10.33 52.95
C THR A 187 -1.42 -9.16 52.62
#